data_AF-A0A2H6N9D3-F1
#
_entry.id   AF-A0A2H6N9D3-F1
#
_cell.length_a   1.000
_cell.length_b   1.000
_cell.length_c   1.000
_cell.angle_alpha   90.00
_cell.angle_beta   90.00
_cell.angle_gamma   90.00
#
_symmetry.space_group_name_H-M   'P 1'
#
loop_
_entity.id
_entity.type
_entity.pdbx_description
1 polymer ?
#
loop_
_entity_poly.entity_id
_entity_poly.type
_entity_poly.pdbx_seq_one_letter_code
_entity_poly.pdbx_strand_id
1 'polypeptide(L)'
;MDFSKFLADDFEVKAWVNGAFRAVQQEAPGKVDAHAATLVMKLQLFIQEVNNAVEETSHQALQSMPRVLREVEALKQEAAFLKEQMVLVKEDIKKLEEDTAQSMQVLVKLDHVKSRMQLAVDSLQEADKWTTLSADIEETFKTQDVSLISNKLTSMQNSLAVLVDTPDYSEKCVHLEALKNRLEALASPQIVSAFSTQSVDQARLFVKVFTEIDRMPQLLAYYYKCHKGQLMAAWQDLCQSDLLLDRQLAELYEVLLGTWH
;
A
#
# COMPACT_ATOMS: atom_id res chain seq x y z
N MET A 1 -42.31 -56.56 39.85
CA MET A 1 -41.53 -55.90 40.91
C MET A 1 -40.33 -55.27 40.23
N ASP A 2 -40.14 -53.98 40.44
CA ASP A 2 -39.00 -53.24 39.89
C ASP A 2 -37.84 -53.34 40.89
N PHE A 3 -36.79 -54.08 40.51
CA PHE A 3 -35.63 -54.36 41.34
C PHE A 3 -34.50 -53.33 41.17
N SER A 4 -34.71 -52.31 40.32
CA SER A 4 -33.81 -51.16 40.18
C SER A 4 -33.57 -50.42 41.51
N LYS A 5 -34.51 -50.52 42.46
CA LYS A 5 -34.38 -49.98 43.82
C LYS A 5 -33.21 -50.56 44.61
N PHE A 6 -32.76 -51.79 44.31
CA PHE A 6 -31.57 -52.37 44.96
C PHE A 6 -30.26 -51.70 44.53
N LEU A 7 -30.26 -50.97 43.42
CA LEU A 7 -29.09 -50.25 42.90
C LEU A 7 -29.00 -48.82 43.43
N ALA A 8 -29.98 -48.37 44.21
CA ALA A 8 -30.00 -47.03 44.78
C ALA A 8 -29.15 -46.97 46.06
N ASP A 9 -28.33 -45.91 46.20
CA ASP A 9 -27.44 -45.72 47.35
C ASP A 9 -28.19 -45.56 48.70
N ASP A 10 -29.49 -45.22 48.65
CA ASP A 10 -30.38 -45.02 49.79
C ASP A 10 -31.32 -46.21 50.07
N PHE A 11 -31.00 -47.39 49.55
CA PHE A 11 -31.90 -48.55 49.64
C PHE A 11 -32.14 -49.03 51.09
N GLU A 12 -33.36 -48.79 51.59
CA GLU A 12 -33.78 -49.28 52.91
C GLU A 12 -34.45 -50.67 52.83
N VAL A 13 -33.70 -51.71 53.20
CA VAL A 13 -34.16 -53.11 53.24
C VAL A 13 -35.46 -53.26 54.05
N LYS A 14 -35.53 -52.64 55.24
CA LYS A 14 -36.70 -52.76 56.12
C LYS A 14 -37.94 -52.11 55.51
N ALA A 15 -37.80 -50.93 54.92
CA ALA A 15 -38.90 -50.24 54.26
C ALA A 15 -39.40 -51.01 53.03
N TRP A 16 -38.47 -51.59 52.26
CA TRP A 16 -38.78 -52.42 51.10
C TRP A 16 -39.52 -53.71 51.48
N VAL A 17 -39.01 -54.46 52.46
CA VAL A 17 -39.65 -55.69 52.97
C VAL A 17 -41.06 -55.35 53.48
N ASN A 18 -41.19 -54.35 54.34
CA ASN A 18 -42.48 -53.93 54.88
C ASN A 18 -43.45 -53.49 53.77
N GLY A 19 -42.97 -52.80 52.73
CA GLY A 19 -43.77 -52.45 51.56
C GLY A 19 -44.24 -53.66 50.75
N ALA A 20 -43.37 -54.65 50.55
CA ALA A 20 -43.64 -55.88 49.79
C ALA A 20 -44.67 -56.80 50.48
N PHE A 21 -44.72 -56.78 51.82
CA PHE A 21 -45.68 -57.57 52.61
C PHE A 21 -47.00 -56.83 52.89
N ARG A 22 -47.01 -55.48 52.94
CA ARG A 22 -48.24 -54.68 53.12
C ARG A 22 -49.30 -54.94 52.05
N ALA A 23 -48.89 -55.12 50.79
CA ALA A 23 -49.81 -55.38 49.67
C ALA A 23 -50.58 -56.71 49.85
N VAL A 24 -49.92 -57.76 50.32
CA VAL A 24 -50.52 -59.10 50.47
C VAL A 24 -51.32 -59.24 51.76
N GLN A 25 -50.94 -58.51 52.80
CA GLN A 25 -51.64 -58.49 54.08
C GLN A 25 -53.02 -57.84 53.99
N GLN A 26 -53.25 -56.93 53.02
CA GLN A 26 -54.54 -56.31 52.75
C GLN A 26 -55.46 -57.16 51.85
N GLU A 27 -54.89 -57.90 50.89
CA GLU A 27 -55.67 -58.65 49.88
C GLU A 27 -56.02 -60.09 50.29
N ALA A 28 -55.21 -60.76 51.11
CA ALA A 28 -55.44 -62.15 51.52
C ALA A 28 -54.79 -62.49 52.89
N PRO A 29 -55.42 -62.15 54.02
CA PRO A 29 -54.91 -62.47 55.35
C PRO A 29 -54.80 -64.00 55.54
N GLY A 30 -53.58 -64.50 55.71
CA GLY A 30 -53.27 -65.93 55.87
C GLY A 30 -52.38 -66.56 54.78
N LYS A 31 -52.08 -65.84 53.68
CA LYS A 31 -51.17 -66.31 52.61
C LYS A 31 -49.75 -65.71 52.68
N VAL A 32 -49.39 -65.13 53.82
CA VAL A 32 -48.13 -64.39 54.02
C VAL A 32 -46.91 -65.29 53.80
N ASP A 33 -46.93 -66.52 54.32
CA ASP A 33 -45.80 -67.45 54.19
C ASP A 33 -45.59 -67.91 52.74
N ALA A 34 -46.68 -68.14 51.99
CA ALA A 34 -46.60 -68.50 50.57
C ALA A 34 -46.03 -67.35 49.71
N HIS A 35 -46.37 -66.11 50.04
CA HIS A 35 -45.80 -64.92 49.39
C HIS A 35 -44.33 -64.72 49.77
N ALA A 36 -43.96 -64.92 51.04
CA ALA A 36 -42.58 -64.87 51.49
C ALA A 36 -41.71 -65.89 50.74
N ALA A 37 -42.18 -67.14 50.63
CA ALA A 37 -41.49 -68.19 49.87
C ALA A 37 -41.32 -67.82 48.38
N THR A 38 -42.38 -67.25 47.76
CA THR A 38 -42.33 -66.79 46.37
C THR A 38 -41.35 -65.63 46.18
N LEU A 39 -41.29 -64.70 47.14
CA LEU A 39 -40.36 -63.57 47.10
C LEU A 39 -38.90 -64.03 47.25
N VAL A 40 -38.64 -64.93 48.19
CA VAL A 40 -37.32 -65.54 48.38
C VAL A 40 -36.87 -66.26 47.10
N MET A 41 -37.75 -67.05 46.48
CA MET A 41 -37.45 -67.73 45.22
C MET A 41 -37.11 -66.73 44.09
N LYS A 42 -37.87 -65.62 43.97
CA LYS A 42 -37.58 -64.57 42.98
C LYS A 42 -36.26 -63.86 43.25
N LEU A 43 -35.92 -63.58 44.51
CA LEU A 43 -34.63 -63.00 44.88
C LEU A 43 -33.48 -63.96 44.59
N GLN A 44 -33.66 -65.26 44.84
CA GLN A 44 -32.66 -66.28 44.51
C GLN A 44 -32.42 -66.36 43.00
N LEU A 45 -33.46 -66.36 42.18
CA LEU A 45 -33.34 -66.30 40.72
C LEU A 45 -32.63 -65.02 40.26
N PHE A 46 -32.97 -63.87 40.85
CA PHE A 46 -32.32 -62.60 40.52
C PHE A 46 -30.83 -62.60 40.89
N ILE A 47 -30.46 -63.12 42.06
CA ILE A 47 -29.05 -63.28 42.45
C ILE A 47 -28.31 -64.17 41.44
N GLN A 48 -28.94 -65.25 41.00
CA GLN A 48 -28.36 -66.14 40.00
C GLN A 48 -28.20 -65.45 38.63
N GLU A 49 -29.20 -64.69 38.18
CA GLU A 49 -29.13 -63.91 36.95
C GLU A 49 -28.02 -62.85 36.99
N VAL A 50 -27.90 -62.11 38.10
CA VAL A 50 -26.83 -61.11 38.28
C VAL A 50 -25.46 -61.76 38.30
N ASN A 51 -25.28 -62.86 39.03
CA ASN A 51 -24.00 -63.57 39.06
C ASN A 51 -23.62 -64.09 37.68
N ASN A 52 -24.57 -64.68 36.94
CA ASN A 52 -24.33 -65.15 35.58
C ASN A 52 -23.95 -64.00 34.64
N ALA A 53 -24.64 -62.85 34.73
CA ALA A 53 -24.33 -61.68 33.92
C ALA A 53 -22.93 -61.10 34.24
N VAL A 54 -22.55 -61.06 35.52
CA VAL A 54 -21.22 -60.64 35.95
C VAL A 54 -20.15 -61.63 35.48
N GLU A 55 -20.40 -62.94 35.56
CA GLU A 55 -19.47 -63.96 35.06
C GLU A 55 -19.31 -63.87 33.55
N GLU A 56 -20.40 -63.72 32.80
CA GLU A 56 -20.37 -63.60 31.34
C GLU A 56 -19.62 -62.34 30.89
N THR A 57 -19.94 -61.19 31.48
CA THR A 57 -19.27 -59.92 31.16
C THR A 57 -17.79 -59.94 31.56
N SER A 58 -17.47 -60.51 32.72
CA SER A 58 -16.07 -60.72 33.15
C SER A 58 -15.32 -61.62 32.18
N HIS A 59 -15.94 -62.71 31.72
CA HIS A 59 -15.29 -63.62 30.79
C HIS A 59 -15.07 -62.97 29.42
N GLN A 60 -16.03 -62.20 28.92
CA GLN A 60 -15.90 -61.41 27.68
C GLN A 60 -14.81 -60.33 27.80
N ALA A 61 -14.72 -59.65 28.96
CA ALA A 61 -13.66 -58.68 29.23
C ALA A 61 -12.28 -59.36 29.24
N LEU A 62 -12.14 -60.51 29.89
CA LEU A 62 -10.89 -61.28 29.92
C LEU A 62 -10.48 -61.79 28.53
N GLN A 63 -11.44 -62.17 27.68
CA GLN A 63 -11.17 -62.62 26.32
C GLN A 63 -10.77 -61.47 25.38
N SER A 64 -11.29 -60.26 25.58
CA SER A 64 -10.97 -59.09 24.75
C SER A 64 -9.69 -58.35 25.18
N MET A 65 -9.28 -58.48 26.45
CA MET A 65 -8.08 -57.82 27.01
C MET A 65 -6.79 -58.00 26.17
N PRO A 66 -6.44 -59.21 25.67
CA PRO A 66 -5.22 -59.40 24.89
C PRO A 66 -5.25 -58.64 23.56
N ARG A 67 -6.44 -58.49 22.96
CA ARG A 67 -6.62 -57.71 21.73
C ARG A 67 -6.39 -56.23 22.00
N VAL A 68 -7.00 -55.70 23.06
CA VAL A 68 -6.83 -54.30 23.47
C VAL A 68 -5.35 -54.00 23.77
N LEU A 69 -4.65 -54.90 24.48
CA LEU A 69 -3.21 -54.72 24.74
C LEU A 69 -2.38 -54.67 23.45
N ARG A 70 -2.68 -55.49 22.45
CA ARG A 70 -2.01 -55.43 21.14
C ARG A 70 -2.29 -54.13 20.40
N GLU A 71 -3.55 -53.67 20.41
CA GLU A 71 -3.94 -52.42 19.78
C GLU A 71 -3.26 -51.22 20.45
N VAL A 72 -3.13 -51.22 21.78
CA VAL A 72 -2.41 -50.18 22.53
C VAL A 72 -0.91 -50.18 22.22
N GLU A 73 -0.28 -51.34 22.13
CA GLU A 73 1.15 -51.41 21.78
C GLU A 73 1.40 -50.97 20.32
N ALA A 74 0.51 -51.34 19.39
CA ALA A 74 0.56 -50.86 18.01
C ALA A 74 0.42 -49.32 17.94
N LEU A 75 -0.57 -48.76 18.63
CA LEU A 75 -0.77 -47.32 18.71
C LEU A 75 0.45 -46.59 19.30
N LYS A 76 1.08 -47.18 20.32
CA LYS A 76 2.31 -46.64 20.92
C LYS A 76 3.48 -46.64 19.93
N GLN A 77 3.63 -47.68 19.13
CA GLN A 77 4.66 -47.74 18.08
C GLN A 77 4.40 -46.71 16.98
N GLU A 78 3.16 -46.58 16.51
CA GLU A 78 2.78 -45.58 15.51
C GLU A 78 3.00 -44.15 16.04
N ALA A 79 2.64 -43.88 17.29
CA ALA A 79 2.86 -42.57 17.91
C ALA A 79 4.36 -42.25 18.07
N ALA A 80 5.19 -43.25 18.40
CA ALA A 80 6.63 -43.08 18.47
C ALA A 80 7.23 -42.78 17.09
N PHE A 81 6.82 -43.52 16.06
CA PHE A 81 7.23 -43.29 14.69
C PHE A 81 6.81 -41.90 14.19
N LEU A 82 5.56 -41.50 14.43
CA LEU A 82 5.07 -40.18 14.06
C LEU A 82 5.86 -39.07 14.75
N LYS A 83 6.22 -39.25 16.03
CA LYS A 83 7.06 -38.30 16.76
C LYS A 83 8.43 -38.15 16.10
N GLU A 84 9.07 -39.25 15.69
CA GLU A 84 10.35 -39.20 14.99
C GLU A 84 10.23 -38.49 13.64
N GLN A 85 9.19 -38.77 12.86
CA GLN A 85 8.92 -38.08 11.59
C GLN A 85 8.68 -36.58 11.79
N MET A 86 7.93 -36.19 12.82
CA MET A 86 7.70 -34.77 13.14
C MET A 86 9.00 -34.04 13.51
N VAL A 87 9.96 -34.71 14.15
CA VAL A 87 11.28 -34.11 14.45
C VAL A 87 12.07 -33.86 13.16
N LEU A 88 12.05 -34.80 12.21
CA LEU A 88 12.71 -34.63 10.91
C LEU A 88 12.09 -33.47 10.11
N VAL A 89 10.76 -33.46 9.99
CA VAL A 89 10.03 -32.39 9.29
C VAL A 89 10.30 -31.02 9.94
N LYS A 90 10.36 -30.95 11.27
CA LYS A 90 10.70 -29.71 11.98
C LYS A 90 12.09 -29.20 11.61
N GLU A 91 13.06 -30.10 11.47
CA GLU A 91 14.43 -29.71 11.12
C GLU A 91 14.53 -29.26 9.66
N ASP A 92 13.83 -29.94 8.74
CA ASP A 92 13.71 -29.52 7.35
C ASP A 92 13.07 -28.14 7.21
N ILE A 93 12.02 -27.85 7.99
CA ILE A 93 11.37 -26.52 8.03
C ILE A 93 12.37 -25.45 8.47
N LYS A 94 13.11 -25.67 9.55
CA LYS A 94 14.11 -24.70 10.01
C LYS A 94 15.18 -24.45 8.95
N LYS A 95 15.70 -25.51 8.35
CA LYS A 95 16.71 -25.38 7.29
C LYS A 95 16.15 -24.57 6.11
N LEU A 96 14.90 -24.85 5.72
CA LEU A 96 14.23 -24.10 4.67
C LEU A 96 14.02 -22.63 5.06
N GLU A 97 13.66 -22.33 6.30
CA GLU A 97 13.56 -20.96 6.81
C GLU A 97 14.92 -20.23 6.76
N GLU A 98 16.00 -20.88 7.18
CA GLU A 98 17.36 -20.33 7.12
C GLU A 98 17.81 -20.07 5.68
N ASP A 99 17.65 -21.05 4.77
CA ASP A 99 18.00 -20.92 3.36
C ASP A 99 17.16 -19.83 2.67
N THR A 100 15.87 -19.72 3.03
CA THR A 100 14.97 -18.67 2.53
C THR A 100 15.39 -17.30 3.03
N ALA A 101 15.76 -17.16 4.31
CA ALA A 101 16.23 -15.90 4.88
C ALA A 101 17.54 -15.43 4.22
N GLN A 102 18.48 -16.35 3.99
CA GLN A 102 19.71 -16.04 3.26
C GLN A 102 19.43 -15.60 1.82
N SER A 103 18.58 -16.34 1.12
CA SER A 103 18.15 -16.00 -0.24
C SER A 103 17.49 -14.63 -0.31
N MET A 104 16.62 -14.31 0.66
CA MET A 104 15.97 -13.01 0.76
C MET A 104 16.98 -11.88 0.99
N GLN A 105 18.01 -12.10 1.81
CA GLN A 105 19.07 -11.12 2.02
C GLN A 105 19.85 -10.84 0.74
N VAL A 106 20.10 -11.86 -0.09
CA VAL A 106 20.73 -11.68 -1.40
C VAL A 106 19.83 -10.87 -2.34
N LEU A 107 18.53 -11.15 -2.37
CA LEU A 107 17.57 -10.38 -3.18
C LEU A 107 17.53 -8.90 -2.78
N VAL A 108 17.55 -8.59 -1.48
CA VAL A 108 17.61 -7.19 -1.00
C VAL A 108 18.90 -6.49 -1.45
N LYS A 109 20.04 -7.18 -1.37
CA LYS A 109 21.32 -6.62 -1.87
C LYS A 109 21.27 -6.37 -3.38
N LEU A 110 20.67 -7.30 -4.14
CA LEU A 110 20.52 -7.18 -5.58
C LEU A 110 19.60 -6.02 -5.96
N ASP A 111 18.49 -5.84 -5.24
CA ASP A 111 17.58 -4.71 -5.45
C ASP A 111 18.28 -3.37 -5.19
N HIS A 112 19.09 -3.28 -4.14
CA HIS A 112 19.87 -2.07 -3.87
C HIS A 112 20.90 -1.78 -4.98
N VAL A 113 21.56 -2.80 -5.52
CA VAL A 113 22.46 -2.64 -6.67
C VAL A 113 21.67 -2.19 -7.91
N LYS A 114 20.53 -2.82 -8.20
CA LYS A 114 19.66 -2.48 -9.32
C LYS A 114 19.18 -1.03 -9.24
N SER A 115 18.71 -0.59 -8.07
CA SER A 115 18.27 0.78 -7.85
C SER A 115 19.39 1.79 -8.13
N ARG A 116 20.61 1.55 -7.61
CA ARG A 116 21.77 2.39 -7.91
C ARG A 116 22.15 2.38 -9.38
N MET A 117 22.10 1.22 -10.04
CA MET A 117 22.36 1.12 -11.47
C MET A 117 21.32 1.89 -12.29
N GLN A 118 20.05 1.86 -11.90
CA GLN A 118 19.00 2.62 -12.58
C GLN A 118 19.26 4.13 -12.47
N LEU A 119 19.58 4.62 -11.27
CA LEU A 119 19.95 6.02 -11.08
C LEU A 119 21.17 6.44 -11.92
N ALA A 120 22.17 5.56 -12.01
CA ALA A 120 23.34 5.80 -12.86
C ALA A 120 22.98 5.83 -14.35
N VAL A 121 22.11 4.92 -14.81
CA VAL A 121 21.62 4.90 -16.20
C VAL A 121 20.86 6.18 -16.51
N ASP A 122 19.93 6.60 -15.65
CA ASP A 122 19.13 7.81 -15.85
C ASP A 122 20.04 9.05 -15.89
N SER A 123 21.04 9.12 -15.00
CA SER A 123 22.04 10.20 -14.98
C SER A 123 22.91 10.23 -16.23
N LEU A 124 23.34 9.06 -16.72
CA LEU A 124 24.13 8.95 -17.95
C LEU A 124 23.31 9.33 -19.19
N GLN A 125 22.04 8.93 -19.24
CA GLN A 125 21.13 9.31 -20.33
C GLN A 125 20.92 10.82 -20.37
N GLU A 126 20.72 11.46 -19.21
CA GLU A 126 20.61 12.92 -19.18
C GLU A 126 21.95 13.61 -19.51
N ALA A 127 23.09 13.05 -19.11
CA ALA A 127 24.40 13.59 -19.50
C ALA A 127 24.64 13.51 -21.02
N ASP A 128 24.26 12.41 -21.65
CA ASP A 128 24.34 12.22 -23.11
C ASP A 128 23.39 13.18 -23.86
N LYS A 129 22.16 13.29 -23.35
CA LYS A 129 21.15 14.23 -23.86
C LYS A 129 21.62 15.68 -23.75
N TRP A 130 22.21 16.08 -22.62
CA TRP A 130 22.83 17.40 -22.47
C TRP A 130 23.92 17.63 -23.52
N THR A 131 24.79 16.64 -23.73
CA THR A 131 25.91 16.72 -24.69
C THR A 131 25.40 16.91 -26.12
N THR A 132 24.37 16.15 -26.52
CA THR A 132 23.73 16.28 -27.83
C THR A 132 23.04 17.64 -27.98
N LEU A 133 22.26 18.05 -26.98
CA LEU A 133 21.59 19.35 -26.99
C LEU A 133 22.60 20.50 -27.10
N SER A 134 23.71 20.43 -26.35
CA SER A 134 24.78 21.42 -26.36
C SER A 134 25.57 21.45 -27.66
N ALA A 135 25.71 20.33 -28.37
CA ALA A 135 26.35 20.30 -29.69
C ALA A 135 25.46 20.97 -30.75
N ASP A 136 24.16 20.71 -30.70
CA ASP A 136 23.23 21.18 -31.72
C ASP A 136 22.67 22.60 -31.45
N ILE A 137 22.81 23.13 -30.23
CA ILE A 137 22.18 24.40 -29.84
C ILE A 137 22.67 25.56 -30.72
N GLU A 138 23.94 25.56 -31.12
CA GLU A 138 24.50 26.60 -31.99
C GLU A 138 23.89 26.56 -33.39
N GLU A 139 23.62 25.38 -33.94
CA GLU A 139 22.91 25.25 -35.22
C GLU A 139 21.46 25.72 -35.09
N THR A 140 20.84 25.39 -33.95
CA THR A 140 19.49 25.82 -33.60
C THR A 140 19.39 27.34 -33.53
N PHE A 141 20.38 28.03 -32.96
CA PHE A 141 20.42 29.50 -32.91
C PHE A 141 20.53 30.16 -34.30
N LYS A 142 21.06 29.46 -35.32
CA LYS A 142 21.16 30.00 -36.68
C LYS A 142 19.81 30.13 -37.38
N THR A 143 18.79 29.38 -36.96
CA THR A 143 17.43 29.48 -37.53
C THR A 143 16.74 30.78 -37.13
N GLN A 144 17.20 31.44 -36.06
CA GLN A 144 16.58 32.62 -35.44
C GLN A 144 15.11 32.40 -34.99
N ASP A 145 14.65 31.16 -34.95
CA ASP A 145 13.32 30.80 -34.46
C ASP A 145 13.31 30.73 -32.93
N VAL A 146 12.78 31.79 -32.32
CA VAL A 146 12.68 31.98 -30.86
C VAL A 146 11.96 30.80 -30.19
N SER A 147 10.94 30.24 -30.82
CA SER A 147 10.13 29.17 -30.25
C SER A 147 10.89 27.84 -30.23
N LEU A 148 11.58 27.53 -31.32
CA LEU A 148 12.37 26.32 -31.45
C LEU A 148 13.59 26.34 -30.52
N ILE A 149 14.25 27.50 -30.40
CA ILE A 149 15.36 27.70 -29.46
C ILE A 149 14.86 27.55 -28.01
N SER A 150 13.72 28.15 -27.65
CA SER A 150 13.11 28.03 -26.31
C SER A 150 12.89 26.57 -25.91
N ASN A 151 12.30 25.78 -26.80
CA ASN A 151 12.04 24.36 -26.55
C ASN A 151 13.34 23.58 -26.27
N LYS A 152 14.42 23.92 -27.00
CA LYS A 152 15.73 23.28 -26.81
C LYS A 152 16.39 23.69 -25.50
N LEU A 153 16.32 24.98 -25.14
CA LEU A 153 16.81 25.46 -23.84
C LEU A 153 16.03 24.86 -22.67
N THR A 154 14.71 24.72 -22.80
CA THR A 154 13.87 24.06 -21.80
C THR A 154 14.25 22.59 -21.64
N SER A 155 14.54 21.90 -22.74
CA SER A 155 15.03 20.52 -22.71
C SER A 155 16.40 20.42 -22.00
N MET A 156 17.29 21.40 -22.22
CA MET A 156 18.57 21.50 -21.51
C MET A 156 18.37 21.79 -20.01
N GLN A 157 17.44 22.67 -19.63
CA GLN A 157 17.10 22.93 -18.22
C GLN A 157 16.63 21.67 -17.50
N ASN A 158 15.74 20.90 -18.13
CA ASN A 158 15.23 19.66 -17.55
C ASN A 158 16.34 18.62 -17.39
N SER A 159 17.24 18.52 -18.36
CA SER A 159 18.39 17.64 -18.30
C SER A 159 19.36 18.03 -17.18
N LEU A 160 19.63 19.34 -17.04
CA LEU A 160 20.49 19.87 -16.00
C LEU A 160 19.94 19.65 -14.59
N ALA A 161 18.62 19.66 -14.40
CA ALA A 161 17.98 19.41 -13.11
C ALA A 161 18.27 18.01 -12.55
N VAL A 162 18.60 17.03 -13.40
CA VAL A 162 18.97 15.66 -13.00
C VAL A 162 20.49 15.54 -12.76
N LEU A 163 21.30 16.42 -13.35
CA LEU A 163 22.76 16.37 -13.33
C LEU A 163 23.41 17.18 -12.18
N VAL A 164 22.69 17.42 -11.08
CA VAL A 164 23.16 18.28 -9.97
C VAL A 164 24.45 17.77 -9.33
N ASP A 165 24.62 16.44 -9.27
CA ASP A 165 25.77 15.80 -8.62
C ASP A 165 27.00 15.67 -9.54
N THR A 166 26.97 16.22 -10.77
CA THR A 166 28.14 16.18 -11.66
C THR A 166 29.16 17.27 -11.29
N PRO A 167 30.48 16.98 -11.36
CA PRO A 167 31.51 17.93 -10.94
C PRO A 167 31.53 19.22 -11.78
N ASP A 168 31.02 19.15 -13.01
CA ASP A 168 30.92 20.24 -13.98
C ASP A 168 29.54 20.96 -13.94
N TYR A 169 28.68 20.65 -12.97
CA TYR A 169 27.32 21.22 -12.87
C TYR A 169 27.33 22.75 -12.89
N SER A 170 28.25 23.37 -12.13
CA SER A 170 28.37 24.84 -12.10
C SER A 170 28.70 25.43 -13.47
N GLU A 171 29.56 24.78 -14.25
CA GLU A 171 29.93 25.25 -15.60
C GLU A 171 28.75 25.13 -16.55
N LYS A 172 28.00 24.02 -16.47
CA LYS A 172 26.77 23.80 -17.25
C LYS A 172 25.68 24.83 -16.94
N CYS A 173 25.51 25.19 -15.67
CA CYS A 173 24.60 26.27 -15.25
C CYS A 173 24.97 27.61 -15.89
N VAL A 174 26.26 27.98 -15.85
CA VAL A 174 26.75 29.22 -16.47
C VAL A 174 26.54 29.19 -17.98
N HIS A 175 26.81 28.06 -18.63
CA HIS A 175 26.60 27.90 -20.07
C HIS A 175 25.12 28.06 -20.46
N LEU A 176 24.21 27.41 -19.74
CA LEU A 176 22.78 27.54 -19.97
C LEU A 176 22.29 28.97 -19.80
N GLU A 177 22.79 29.65 -18.77
CA GLU A 177 22.43 31.03 -18.49
C GLU A 177 22.92 32.00 -19.59
N ALA A 178 24.11 31.75 -20.13
CA ALA A 178 24.62 32.48 -21.30
C ALA A 178 23.74 32.26 -22.54
N LEU A 179 23.27 31.03 -22.79
CA LEU A 179 22.37 30.73 -23.90
C LEU A 179 20.99 31.40 -23.72
N LYS A 180 20.44 31.41 -22.50
CA LYS A 180 19.20 32.15 -22.18
C LYS A 180 19.35 33.64 -22.44
N ASN A 181 20.47 34.24 -22.00
CA ASN A 181 20.77 35.65 -22.28
C ASN A 181 20.86 35.94 -23.78
N ARG A 182 21.42 35.01 -24.57
CA ARG A 182 21.51 35.14 -26.02
C ARG A 182 20.14 35.05 -26.70
N LEU A 183 19.26 34.13 -26.26
CA LEU A 183 17.88 34.08 -26.73
C LEU A 183 17.13 35.37 -26.39
N GLU A 184 17.31 35.87 -25.17
CA GLU A 184 16.71 37.14 -24.74
C GLU A 184 17.15 38.29 -25.67
N ALA A 185 18.46 38.43 -25.92
CA ALA A 185 18.99 39.47 -26.81
C ALA A 185 18.50 39.35 -28.26
N LEU A 186 18.33 38.12 -28.76
CA LEU A 186 17.75 37.85 -30.09
C LEU A 186 16.27 38.26 -30.14
N ALA A 187 15.53 38.02 -29.05
CA ALA A 187 14.11 38.32 -28.95
C ALA A 187 13.83 39.81 -28.64
N SER A 188 14.74 40.54 -27.99
CA SER A 188 14.51 41.93 -27.54
C SER A 188 13.93 42.85 -28.64
N PRO A 189 14.47 42.90 -29.88
CA PRO A 189 13.92 43.77 -30.92
C PRO A 189 12.49 43.38 -31.33
N GLN A 190 12.22 42.07 -31.38
CA GLN A 190 10.91 41.53 -31.75
C GLN A 190 9.88 41.78 -30.64
N ILE A 191 10.28 41.65 -29.37
CA ILE A 191 9.47 41.98 -28.20
C ILE A 191 9.10 43.47 -28.22
N VAL A 192 10.09 44.34 -28.40
CA VAL A 192 9.86 45.80 -28.48
C VAL A 192 8.91 46.13 -29.62
N SER A 193 9.10 45.52 -30.79
CA SER A 193 8.19 45.69 -31.94
C SER A 193 6.78 45.20 -31.64
N ALA A 194 6.63 44.01 -31.06
CA ALA A 194 5.33 43.42 -30.72
C ALA A 194 4.56 44.29 -29.72
N PHE A 195 5.23 44.79 -28.68
CA PHE A 195 4.61 45.71 -27.72
C PHE A 195 4.37 47.11 -28.29
N SER A 196 5.24 47.58 -29.19
CA SER A 196 5.07 48.88 -29.84
C SER A 196 3.87 48.90 -30.79
N THR A 197 3.63 47.78 -31.48
CA THR A 197 2.53 47.59 -32.43
C THR A 197 1.26 47.00 -31.79
N GLN A 198 1.28 46.77 -30.47
CA GLN A 198 0.18 46.15 -29.71
C GLN A 198 -0.28 44.80 -30.29
N SER A 199 0.64 44.02 -30.87
CA SER A 199 0.35 42.70 -31.42
C SER A 199 0.18 41.67 -30.30
N VAL A 200 -1.07 41.36 -29.95
CA VAL A 200 -1.42 40.42 -28.86
C VAL A 200 -0.90 39.01 -29.14
N ASP A 201 -0.91 38.57 -30.39
CA ASP A 201 -0.50 37.19 -30.74
C ASP A 201 1.01 36.99 -30.60
N GLN A 202 1.82 37.96 -31.05
CA GLN A 202 3.27 37.93 -30.84
C GLN A 202 3.62 38.08 -29.36
N ALA A 203 2.92 38.96 -28.64
CA ALA A 203 3.09 39.10 -27.19
C ALA A 203 2.82 37.78 -26.45
N ARG A 204 1.75 37.05 -26.81
CA ARG A 204 1.44 35.74 -26.22
C ARG A 204 2.53 34.70 -26.48
N LEU A 205 3.13 34.70 -27.66
CA LEU A 205 4.26 33.81 -27.97
C LEU A 205 5.47 34.12 -27.08
N PHE A 206 5.83 35.39 -26.90
CA PHE A 206 6.93 35.77 -26.02
C PHE A 206 6.64 35.48 -24.54
N VAL A 207 5.39 35.66 -24.08
CA VAL A 207 4.99 35.25 -22.72
C VAL A 207 5.21 33.75 -22.52
N LYS A 208 4.79 32.91 -23.48
CA LYS A 208 5.00 31.47 -23.40
C LYS A 208 6.50 31.13 -23.33
N VAL A 209 7.28 31.64 -24.27
CA VAL A 209 8.73 31.39 -24.35
C VAL A 209 9.46 31.84 -23.08
N PHE A 210 9.22 33.06 -22.61
CA PHE A 210 9.90 33.60 -21.43
C PHE A 210 9.44 32.96 -20.12
N THR A 211 8.24 32.35 -20.10
CA THR A 211 7.81 31.51 -18.98
C THR A 211 8.55 30.18 -18.98
N GLU A 212 8.67 29.53 -20.14
CA GLU A 212 9.36 28.24 -20.28
C GLU A 212 10.85 28.30 -19.91
N ILE A 213 11.54 29.38 -20.31
CA ILE A 213 12.96 29.59 -19.98
C ILE A 213 13.21 30.21 -18.60
N ASP A 214 12.17 30.42 -17.80
CA ASP A 214 12.22 31.03 -16.46
C ASP A 214 12.82 32.46 -16.46
N ARG A 215 12.33 33.31 -17.37
CA ARG A 215 12.76 34.73 -17.58
C ARG A 215 11.59 35.71 -17.62
N MET A 216 10.46 35.37 -17.01
CA MET A 216 9.29 36.25 -16.99
C MET A 216 9.56 37.66 -16.42
N PRO A 217 10.40 37.86 -15.37
CA PRO A 217 10.72 39.20 -14.87
C PRO A 217 11.33 40.13 -15.92
N GLN A 218 12.16 39.59 -16.82
CA GLN A 218 12.80 40.36 -17.89
C GLN A 218 11.77 40.78 -18.94
N LEU A 219 10.85 39.89 -19.34
CA LEU A 219 9.78 40.24 -20.27
C LEU A 219 8.89 41.36 -19.72
N LEU A 220 8.54 41.29 -18.43
CA LEU A 220 7.79 42.36 -17.77
C LEU A 220 8.55 43.69 -17.79
N ALA A 221 9.86 43.68 -17.58
CA ALA A 221 10.68 44.89 -17.67
C ALA A 221 10.65 45.51 -19.08
N TYR A 222 10.69 44.70 -20.14
CA TYR A 222 10.49 45.18 -21.53
C TYR A 222 9.10 45.78 -21.71
N TYR A 223 8.06 45.09 -21.24
CA TYR A 223 6.68 45.57 -21.33
C TYR A 223 6.50 46.94 -20.67
N TYR A 224 6.93 47.09 -19.41
CA TYR A 224 6.86 48.36 -18.69
C TYR A 224 7.65 49.47 -19.37
N LYS A 225 8.84 49.15 -19.90
CA LYS A 225 9.70 50.13 -20.58
C LYS A 225 9.06 50.62 -21.89
N CYS A 226 8.50 49.72 -22.70
CA CYS A 226 7.79 50.07 -23.93
C CYS A 226 6.55 50.92 -23.64
N HIS A 227 5.72 50.48 -22.69
CA HIS A 227 4.49 51.17 -22.34
C HIS A 227 4.74 52.57 -21.76
N LYS A 228 5.71 52.68 -20.85
CA LYS A 228 6.17 53.98 -20.33
C LYS A 228 6.69 54.88 -21.46
N GLY A 229 7.43 54.33 -22.42
CA GLY A 229 7.94 55.07 -23.57
C GLY A 229 6.83 55.65 -24.43
N GLN A 230 5.80 54.86 -24.74
CA GLN A 230 4.62 55.31 -25.50
C GLN A 230 3.85 56.41 -24.77
N LEU A 231 3.58 56.24 -23.47
CA LEU A 231 2.89 57.25 -22.66
C LEU A 231 3.69 58.56 -22.57
N MET A 232 5.01 58.48 -22.41
CA MET A 232 5.88 59.66 -22.40
C MET A 232 5.90 60.38 -23.74
N ALA A 233 5.91 59.64 -24.86
CA ALA A 233 5.83 60.22 -26.20
C ALA A 233 4.49 60.93 -26.43
N ALA A 234 3.37 60.27 -26.10
CA ALA A 234 2.04 60.87 -26.18
C ALA A 234 1.93 62.16 -25.34
N TRP A 235 2.48 62.16 -24.13
CA TRP A 235 2.54 63.36 -23.30
C TRP A 235 3.41 64.47 -23.90
N GLN A 236 4.56 64.13 -24.48
CA GLN A 236 5.43 65.12 -25.13
C GLN A 236 4.75 65.75 -26.36
N ASP A 237 4.05 64.95 -27.16
CA ASP A 237 3.28 65.45 -28.31
C ASP A 237 2.14 66.37 -27.86
N LEU A 238 1.41 65.99 -26.79
CA LEU A 238 0.38 66.84 -26.18
C LEU A 238 0.96 68.16 -25.66
N CYS A 239 2.13 68.15 -25.02
CA CYS A 239 2.79 69.37 -24.53
C CYS A 239 3.26 70.30 -25.66
N GLN A 240 3.55 69.76 -26.84
CA GLN A 240 3.95 70.52 -28.03
C GLN A 240 2.76 71.05 -28.82
N SER A 241 1.54 70.63 -28.51
CA SER A 241 0.32 71.13 -29.13
C SER A 241 -0.06 72.51 -28.60
N ASP A 242 -0.67 73.35 -29.44
CA ASP A 242 -1.22 74.67 -29.07
C ASP A 242 -2.51 74.58 -28.22
N LEU A 243 -2.81 73.41 -27.64
CA LEU A 243 -4.00 73.19 -26.83
C LEU A 243 -3.88 73.85 -25.45
N LEU A 244 -5.02 74.29 -24.90
CA LEU A 244 -5.10 74.74 -23.51
C LEU A 244 -4.79 73.57 -22.55
N LEU A 245 -4.17 73.88 -21.40
CA LEU A 245 -3.74 72.88 -20.41
C LEU A 245 -4.87 71.91 -20.00
N ASP A 246 -6.09 72.42 -19.82
CA ASP A 246 -7.26 71.60 -19.44
C ASP A 246 -7.61 70.55 -20.51
N ARG A 247 -7.40 70.88 -21.79
CA ARG A 247 -7.61 69.95 -22.92
C ARG A 247 -6.47 68.93 -23.03
N GLN A 248 -5.23 69.36 -22.81
CA GLN A 248 -4.06 68.46 -22.77
C GLN A 248 -4.20 67.41 -21.65
N LEU A 249 -4.68 67.81 -20.47
CA LEU A 249 -4.92 66.90 -19.34
C LEU A 249 -6.08 65.94 -19.61
N ALA A 250 -7.16 66.40 -20.25
CA ALA A 250 -8.27 65.54 -20.64
C ALA A 250 -7.85 64.50 -21.69
N GLU A 251 -7.08 64.89 -22.72
CA GLU A 251 -6.57 63.96 -23.72
C GLU A 251 -5.55 62.97 -23.15
N LEU A 252 -4.67 63.41 -22.23
CA LEU A 252 -3.78 62.50 -21.50
C LEU A 252 -4.59 61.48 -20.68
N TYR A 253 -5.66 61.92 -20.01
CA TYR A 253 -6.51 61.05 -19.22
C TYR A 253 -7.19 59.98 -20.09
N GLU A 254 -7.71 60.36 -21.27
CA GLU A 254 -8.29 59.43 -22.24
C GLU A 254 -7.25 58.43 -22.77
N VAL A 255 -6.02 58.88 -23.06
CA VAL A 255 -4.92 57.99 -23.47
C VAL A 255 -4.59 56.99 -22.36
N LEU A 256 -4.49 57.45 -21.11
CA LEU A 256 -4.27 56.58 -19.96
C LEU A 256 -5.42 55.60 -19.73
N LEU A 257 -6.67 56.00 -19.96
CA LEU A 257 -7.81 55.09 -19.85
C LEU A 257 -7.77 54.03 -20.95
N GLY A 258 -7.50 54.43 -22.19
CA GLY A 258 -7.44 53.53 -23.34
C GLY A 258 -6.25 52.59 -23.34
N THR A 259 -5.18 52.88 -22.60
CA THR A 259 -4.02 51.98 -22.50
C THR A 259 -4.14 50.90 -21.41
N TRP A 260 -5.10 51.03 -20.49
CA TRP A 260 -5.30 50.11 -19.35
C TRP A 260 -6.60 49.29 -19.45
N HIS A 261 -7.43 49.53 -20.47
CA HIS A 261 -8.63 48.79 -20.82
C HIS A 261 -8.45 47.98 -22.10
#